data_AF-A0A0L7L0J2-F1
#
_entry.id   AF-A0A0L7L0J2-F1
#
_cell.length_a   1.000
_cell.length_b   1.000
_cell.length_c   1.000
_cell.angle_alpha   90.00
_cell.angle_beta   90.00
_cell.angle_gamma   90.00
#
_symmetry.space_group_name_H-M   'P 1'
#
loop_
_entity.id
_entity.type
_entity.pdbx_description
1 polymer ?
#
loop_
_entity_poly.entity_id
_entity_poly.type
_entity_poly.pdbx_seq_one_letter_code
_entity_poly.pdbx_strand_id
1 'polypeptide(L)'
;MPITRSRPVATVVVLIVGYERITILLSIRRFDEYIYAILFVVFLVPHFWIPFVGWGVAHQVAIYKTNWGKFQTTIVIISVGCLLLAVCFLLSLCALLDGFLLWHTTAYFHIITMINMNCALWYINCKGIKIASQGLSECFRRDVTMECSAKLIARYRYLWLNLSELLQSLGNAYARTYSTYCLFMFANITIAVYGALSEIVDHGFGFSFKEMGLFVDAAYCSTLLIYTPASDSCVCLQVDHFIQAIEMNPAVVSLKGYAHVNRELLTSG
;
A
#
# COMPACT_ATOMS: atom_id res chain seq x y z
N MET A 1 -2.59 -27.16 -5.67
CA MET A 1 -1.28 -26.87 -6.29
C MET A 1 -1.43 -26.95 -7.81
N PRO A 2 -1.52 -25.80 -8.49
CA PRO A 2 -0.66 -25.54 -9.65
C PRO A 2 -0.32 -24.02 -9.73
N ILE A 3 0.82 -23.58 -9.19
CA ILE A 3 1.20 -22.14 -9.18
C ILE A 3 2.62 -21.90 -9.74
N THR A 4 3.31 -22.94 -10.22
CA THR A 4 4.73 -22.83 -10.60
C THR A 4 4.99 -22.69 -12.11
N ARG A 5 4.00 -22.84 -12.99
CA ARG A 5 4.24 -22.87 -14.45
C ARG A 5 4.12 -21.52 -15.17
N SER A 6 3.51 -20.49 -14.58
CA SER A 6 3.30 -19.18 -15.24
C SER A 6 4.41 -18.14 -14.97
N ARG A 7 5.24 -18.34 -13.93
CA ARG A 7 6.32 -17.42 -13.57
C ARG A 7 7.48 -17.32 -14.60
N PRO A 8 7.95 -18.41 -15.25
CA PRO A 8 9.14 -18.29 -16.11
C PRO A 8 8.86 -17.48 -17.39
N VAL A 9 7.64 -17.52 -17.92
CA VAL A 9 7.30 -16.83 -19.18
C VAL A 9 7.31 -15.31 -19.00
N ALA A 10 6.71 -14.80 -17.93
CA ALA A 10 6.68 -13.36 -17.66
C ALA A 10 8.08 -12.79 -17.38
N THR A 11 8.91 -13.54 -16.64
CA THR A 11 10.29 -13.12 -16.34
C THR A 11 11.19 -13.15 -17.57
N VAL A 12 11.02 -14.14 -18.46
CA VAL A 12 11.74 -14.17 -19.75
C VAL A 12 11.34 -12.99 -20.63
N VAL A 13 10.04 -12.67 -20.72
CA VAL A 13 9.56 -11.50 -21.48
C VAL A 13 10.16 -10.21 -20.91
N VAL A 14 10.16 -10.03 -19.58
CA VAL A 14 10.76 -8.85 -18.93
C VAL A 14 12.25 -8.73 -19.20
N LEU A 15 13.00 -9.83 -19.20
CA LEU A 15 14.43 -9.84 -19.50
C LEU A 15 14.73 -9.49 -20.97
N ILE A 16 13.94 -10.01 -21.91
CA ILE A 16 14.06 -9.68 -23.34
C ILE A 16 13.78 -8.19 -23.56
N VAL A 17 12.68 -7.69 -23.01
CA VAL A 17 12.30 -6.27 -23.10
C VAL A 17 13.36 -5.37 -22.43
N GLY A 18 13.89 -5.78 -21.29
CA GLY A 18 14.97 -5.07 -20.60
C GLY A 18 16.26 -5.01 -21.42
N TYR A 19 16.65 -6.12 -22.05
CA TYR A 19 17.82 -6.17 -22.93
C TYR A 19 17.66 -5.21 -24.12
N GLU A 20 16.51 -5.26 -24.81
CA GLU A 20 16.22 -4.38 -25.95
C GLU A 20 16.22 -2.90 -25.53
N ARG A 21 15.66 -2.56 -24.36
CA ARG A 21 15.66 -1.19 -23.84
C ARG A 21 17.05 -0.70 -23.45
N ILE A 22 17.91 -1.56 -22.88
CA ILE A 22 19.31 -1.22 -22.57
C ILE A 22 20.12 -1.01 -23.86
N THR A 23 19.91 -1.83 -24.89
CA THR A 23 20.57 -1.65 -26.18
C THR A 23 20.18 -0.34 -26.85
N ILE A 24 18.89 0.04 -26.78
CA ILE A 24 18.41 1.35 -27.27
C ILE A 24 19.02 2.50 -26.45
N LEU A 25 19.07 2.37 -25.12
CA LEU A 25 19.62 3.38 -24.21
C LEU A 25 21.10 3.69 -24.49
N LEU A 26 21.88 2.68 -24.88
CA LEU A 26 23.28 2.84 -25.27
C LEU A 26 23.47 3.52 -26.64
N SER A 27 22.43 3.56 -27.47
CA SER A 27 22.46 4.16 -28.82
C SER A 27 21.96 5.61 -28.85
N ILE A 28 21.26 6.07 -27.82
CA ILE A 28 20.68 7.41 -27.76
C ILE A 28 21.75 8.44 -27.40
N ARG A 29 21.80 9.55 -28.14
CA ARG A 29 22.73 10.67 -27.90
C ARG A 29 22.04 11.94 -27.37
N ARG A 30 20.70 11.98 -27.45
CA ARG A 30 19.86 13.10 -27.02
C ARG A 30 19.46 12.92 -25.56
N PHE A 31 19.54 14.01 -24.79
CA PHE A 31 19.39 13.97 -23.34
C PHE A 31 17.95 13.70 -22.90
N ASP A 32 16.99 14.31 -23.59
CA ASP A 32 15.55 14.10 -23.44
C ASP A 32 15.20 12.63 -23.64
N GLU A 33 15.55 12.05 -24.80
CA GLU A 33 15.34 10.64 -25.15
C GLU A 33 15.97 9.67 -24.15
N TYR A 34 17.11 10.06 -23.55
CA TYR A 34 17.80 9.25 -22.55
C TYR A 34 17.04 9.18 -21.22
N ILE A 35 16.41 10.27 -20.76
CA ILE A 35 15.59 10.29 -19.54
C ILE A 35 14.39 9.33 -19.71
N TYR A 36 13.72 9.38 -20.85
CA TYR A 36 12.60 8.47 -21.14
C TYR A 36 13.06 7.00 -21.14
N ALA A 37 14.22 6.71 -21.73
CA ALA A 37 14.78 5.35 -21.74
C ALA A 37 15.09 4.85 -20.32
N ILE A 38 15.64 5.71 -19.44
CA ILE A 38 15.89 5.36 -18.03
C ILE A 38 14.58 5.08 -17.30
N LEU A 39 13.55 5.91 -17.48
CA LEU A 39 12.25 5.76 -16.82
C LEU A 39 11.65 4.37 -17.11
N PHE A 40 11.73 3.90 -18.36
CA PHE A 40 11.32 2.55 -18.73
C PHE A 40 12.12 1.43 -18.06
N VAL A 41 13.44 1.61 -17.93
CA VAL A 41 14.30 0.64 -17.24
C VAL A 41 13.97 0.59 -15.75
N VAL A 42 13.72 1.74 -15.13
CA VAL A 42 13.30 1.82 -13.73
C VAL A 42 11.96 1.11 -13.53
N PHE A 43 11.01 1.25 -14.44
CA PHE A 43 9.74 0.51 -14.39
C PHE A 43 9.86 -1.02 -14.48
N LEU A 44 10.99 -1.57 -14.94
CA LEU A 44 11.24 -3.02 -14.97
C LEU A 44 11.72 -3.57 -13.61
N VAL A 45 12.35 -2.73 -12.78
CA VAL A 45 12.94 -3.12 -11.48
C VAL A 45 11.93 -3.78 -10.52
N PRO A 46 10.68 -3.29 -10.38
CA PRO A 46 9.71 -3.90 -9.47
C PRO A 46 9.35 -5.34 -9.83
N HIS A 47 9.54 -5.76 -11.08
CA HIS A 47 9.25 -7.14 -11.49
C HIS A 47 10.07 -8.16 -10.71
N PHE A 48 11.34 -7.86 -10.44
CA PHE A 48 12.24 -8.75 -9.70
C PHE A 48 12.15 -8.50 -8.18
N TRP A 49 11.85 -7.26 -7.80
CA TRP A 49 11.76 -6.85 -6.41
C TRP A 49 10.52 -7.42 -5.69
N ILE A 50 9.34 -7.31 -6.32
CA ILE A 50 8.06 -7.70 -5.71
C ILE A 50 8.03 -9.19 -5.33
N PRO A 51 8.46 -10.15 -6.18
CA PRO A 51 8.52 -11.56 -5.81
C PRO A 51 9.52 -11.85 -4.68
N PHE A 52 10.66 -11.15 -4.65
CA PHE A 52 11.70 -11.32 -3.64
C PHE A 52 11.22 -10.88 -2.26
N VAL A 53 10.61 -9.69 -2.18
CA VAL A 53 10.05 -9.16 -0.92
C VAL A 53 8.78 -9.90 -0.51
N GLY A 54 7.94 -10.28 -1.48
CA GLY A 54 6.69 -11.01 -1.24
C GLY A 54 6.88 -12.42 -0.70
N TRP A 55 7.99 -13.09 -1.02
CA TRP A 55 8.26 -14.45 -0.52
C TRP A 55 8.41 -14.49 1.00
N GLY A 56 8.91 -13.42 1.62
CA GLY A 56 9.11 -13.33 3.07
C GLY A 56 7.81 -13.22 3.89
N VAL A 57 6.71 -12.81 3.26
CA VAL A 57 5.44 -12.49 3.97
C VAL A 57 4.27 -13.38 3.51
N ALA A 58 4.42 -14.10 2.39
CA ALA A 58 3.36 -14.88 1.73
C ALA A 58 2.60 -15.85 2.67
N HIS A 59 3.30 -16.48 3.62
CA HIS A 59 2.69 -17.41 4.57
C HIS A 59 1.73 -16.70 5.56
N GLN A 60 2.12 -15.53 6.08
CA GLN A 60 1.29 -14.75 7.00
C GLN A 60 0.08 -14.13 6.29
N VAL A 61 0.25 -13.68 5.05
CA VAL A 61 -0.85 -13.12 4.22
C VAL A 61 -1.89 -14.18 3.87
N ALA A 62 -1.47 -15.43 3.57
CA ALA A 62 -2.38 -16.51 3.23
C ALA A 62 -3.26 -16.93 4.41
N ILE A 63 -2.69 -17.04 5.62
CA ILE A 63 -3.43 -17.36 6.84
C ILE A 63 -4.40 -16.23 7.19
N TYR A 64 -3.96 -14.97 7.09
CA TYR A 64 -4.82 -13.82 7.31
C TYR A 64 -6.00 -13.78 6.32
N LYS A 65 -5.73 -13.90 5.01
CA LYS A 65 -6.78 -13.88 3.96
C LYS A 65 -7.84 -14.98 4.09
N THR A 66 -7.46 -16.16 4.61
CA THR A 66 -8.38 -17.29 4.81
C THR A 66 -9.46 -16.96 5.85
N ASN A 67 -9.20 -16.05 6.80
CA ASN A 67 -10.15 -15.65 7.83
C ASN A 67 -11.15 -14.56 7.37
N TRP A 68 -10.94 -13.96 6.19
CA TRP A 68 -11.72 -12.80 5.70
C TRP A 68 -12.84 -13.16 4.71
N GLY A 69 -13.37 -14.39 4.76
CA GLY A 69 -14.40 -14.88 3.81
C GLY A 69 -15.62 -13.96 3.62
N LYS A 70 -15.99 -13.15 4.63
CA LYS A 70 -17.08 -12.16 4.52
C LYS A 70 -16.76 -10.94 3.63
N PHE A 71 -15.50 -10.69 3.29
CA PHE A 71 -15.06 -9.54 2.48
C PHE A 71 -14.76 -9.90 1.02
N GLN A 72 -15.08 -11.12 0.60
CA GLN A 72 -14.77 -11.63 -0.74
C GLN A 72 -15.29 -10.72 -1.86
N THR A 73 -16.52 -10.19 -1.73
CA THR A 73 -17.12 -9.27 -2.72
C THR A 73 -16.36 -7.95 -2.81
N THR A 74 -15.94 -7.39 -1.67
CA THR A 74 -15.14 -6.15 -1.62
C THR A 74 -13.76 -6.33 -2.25
N ILE A 75 -13.14 -7.49 -2.04
CA ILE A 75 -11.85 -7.85 -2.64
C ILE A 75 -11.97 -7.90 -4.18
N VAL A 76 -13.05 -8.49 -4.70
CA VAL A 76 -13.28 -8.58 -6.16
C VAL A 76 -13.48 -7.18 -6.77
N ILE A 77 -14.31 -6.32 -6.16
CA ILE A 77 -14.56 -4.96 -6.68
C ILE A 77 -13.28 -4.13 -6.70
N ILE A 78 -12.49 -4.16 -5.63
CA ILE A 78 -11.21 -3.45 -5.55
C ILE A 78 -10.21 -4.02 -6.58
N SER A 79 -10.15 -5.35 -6.71
CA SER A 79 -9.29 -6.02 -7.71
C SER A 79 -9.65 -5.62 -9.14
N VAL A 80 -10.94 -5.58 -9.48
CA VAL A 80 -11.41 -5.14 -10.82
C VAL A 80 -11.07 -3.66 -11.03
N GLY A 81 -11.29 -2.81 -10.03
CA GLY A 81 -10.92 -1.39 -10.09
C GLY A 81 -9.43 -1.17 -10.34
N CYS A 82 -8.56 -1.90 -9.65
CA CYS A 82 -7.10 -1.83 -9.84
C CYS A 82 -6.66 -2.27 -11.24
N LEU A 83 -7.35 -3.26 -11.81
CA LEU A 83 -7.08 -3.75 -13.16
C LEU A 83 -7.52 -2.72 -14.21
N LEU A 84 -8.71 -2.14 -14.05
CA LEU A 84 -9.19 -1.04 -14.92
C LEU A 84 -8.26 0.17 -14.83
N LEU A 85 -7.82 0.56 -13.64
CA LEU A 85 -6.88 1.65 -13.45
C LEU A 85 -5.55 1.40 -14.15
N ALA A 86 -5.02 0.16 -14.05
CA ALA A 86 -3.78 -0.23 -14.75
C ALA A 86 -3.95 -0.18 -16.28
N VAL A 87 -5.09 -0.65 -16.80
CA VAL A 87 -5.41 -0.60 -18.24
C VAL A 87 -5.51 0.85 -18.72
N CYS A 88 -6.28 1.70 -18.02
CA CYS A 88 -6.44 3.11 -18.38
C CYS A 88 -5.10 3.85 -18.36
N PHE A 89 -4.29 3.65 -17.31
CA PHE A 89 -2.98 4.26 -17.19
C PHE A 89 -2.04 3.87 -18.33
N LEU A 90 -2.00 2.57 -18.68
CA LEU A 90 -1.18 2.10 -19.79
C LEU A 90 -1.65 2.53 -21.16
N LEU A 91 -2.96 2.60 -21.37
CA LEU A 91 -3.53 3.13 -22.61
C LEU A 91 -3.17 4.61 -22.78
N SER A 92 -3.24 5.39 -21.70
CA SER A 92 -2.78 6.78 -21.70
C SER A 92 -1.30 6.87 -22.04
N LEU A 93 -0.42 6.11 -21.37
CA LEU A 93 1.02 6.12 -21.67
C LEU A 93 1.34 5.66 -23.10
N CYS A 94 0.63 4.64 -23.61
CA CYS A 94 0.81 4.16 -24.98
C CYS A 94 0.37 5.18 -26.03
N ALA A 95 -0.62 6.02 -25.73
CA ALA A 95 -1.08 7.08 -26.62
C ALA A 95 -0.20 8.35 -26.56
N LEU A 96 0.50 8.56 -25.44
CA LEU A 96 1.25 9.78 -25.14
C LEU A 96 2.77 9.65 -25.39
N LEU A 97 3.35 8.46 -25.24
CA LEU A 97 4.77 8.21 -25.51
C LEU A 97 4.97 7.51 -26.86
N ASP A 98 5.42 8.27 -27.87
CA ASP A 98 5.86 7.73 -29.16
C ASP A 98 7.05 6.77 -28.96
N GLY A 99 6.85 5.48 -29.28
CA GLY A 99 7.84 4.41 -29.09
C GLY A 99 7.32 3.14 -28.40
N PHE A 100 6.03 3.12 -28.02
CA PHE A 100 5.39 1.93 -27.43
C PHE A 100 5.00 0.90 -28.51
N LEU A 101 5.85 -0.10 -28.73
CA LEU A 101 5.38 -1.35 -29.34
C LEU A 101 4.47 -2.08 -28.34
N LEU A 102 3.24 -2.42 -28.73
CA LEU A 102 2.24 -3.14 -27.90
C LEU A 102 2.78 -4.38 -27.18
N TRP A 103 3.85 -4.97 -27.72
CA TRP A 103 4.50 -6.15 -27.16
C TRP A 103 5.29 -5.89 -25.88
N HIS A 104 5.90 -4.71 -25.76
CA HIS A 104 6.52 -4.27 -24.51
C HIS A 104 5.49 -3.93 -23.43
N THR A 105 4.29 -3.49 -23.83
CA THR A 105 3.21 -3.05 -22.92
C THR A 105 2.70 -4.18 -22.04
N THR A 106 2.80 -5.44 -22.48
CA THR A 106 2.39 -6.60 -21.68
C THR A 106 3.25 -6.81 -20.43
N ALA A 107 4.57 -6.57 -20.54
CA ALA A 107 5.49 -6.63 -19.41
C ALA A 107 5.17 -5.53 -18.39
N TYR A 108 4.97 -4.29 -18.85
CA TYR A 108 4.58 -3.17 -18.00
C TYR A 108 3.19 -3.37 -17.37
N PHE A 109 2.24 -3.96 -18.10
CA PHE A 109 0.90 -4.29 -17.59
C PHE A 109 0.97 -5.23 -16.40
N HIS A 110 1.79 -6.27 -16.51
CA HIS A 110 1.99 -7.18 -15.40
C HIS A 110 2.58 -6.48 -14.17
N ILE A 111 3.59 -5.62 -14.36
CA ILE A 111 4.27 -4.91 -13.27
C ILE A 111 3.34 -3.89 -12.59
N ILE A 112 2.67 -3.04 -13.36
CA ILE A 112 1.74 -2.02 -12.85
C ILE A 112 0.56 -2.67 -12.14
N THR A 113 0.04 -3.79 -12.67
CA THR A 113 -1.00 -4.55 -11.99
C THR A 113 -0.51 -5.11 -10.66
N MET A 114 0.72 -5.63 -10.58
CA MET A 114 1.30 -6.10 -9.31
C MET A 114 1.46 -4.97 -8.28
N ILE A 115 1.89 -3.79 -8.72
CA ILE A 115 2.03 -2.58 -7.89
C ILE A 115 0.66 -2.15 -7.35
N ASN A 116 -0.35 -2.06 -8.22
CA ASN A 116 -1.71 -1.68 -7.82
C ASN A 116 -2.34 -2.69 -6.87
N MET A 117 -2.12 -3.97 -7.11
CA MET A 117 -2.59 -5.03 -6.22
C MET A 117 -1.91 -4.97 -4.85
N ASN A 118 -0.64 -4.58 -4.77
CA ASN A 118 0.03 -4.39 -3.50
C ASN A 118 -0.64 -3.25 -2.70
N CYS A 119 -0.82 -2.09 -3.32
CA CYS A 119 -1.52 -0.95 -2.71
C CYS A 119 -2.96 -1.32 -2.26
N ALA A 120 -3.70 -2.04 -3.10
CA ALA A 120 -5.04 -2.53 -2.77
C ALA A 120 -5.04 -3.49 -1.56
N LEU A 121 -4.04 -4.37 -1.47
CA LEU A 121 -3.88 -5.26 -0.33
C LEU A 121 -3.69 -4.45 0.95
N TRP A 122 -2.82 -3.43 0.96
CA TRP A 122 -2.67 -2.54 2.12
C TRP A 122 -4.00 -1.98 2.57
N TYR A 123 -4.71 -1.38 1.62
CA TYR A 123 -5.94 -0.69 1.88
C TYR A 123 -7.00 -1.62 2.46
N ILE A 124 -7.13 -2.83 1.92
CA ILE A 124 -8.06 -3.84 2.43
C ILE A 124 -7.71 -4.23 3.88
N ASN A 125 -6.42 -4.45 4.18
CA ASN A 125 -6.00 -4.80 5.54
C ASN A 125 -6.27 -3.66 6.53
N CYS A 126 -5.89 -2.42 6.19
CA CYS A 126 -6.16 -1.23 7.02
C CYS A 126 -7.67 -1.02 7.21
N LYS A 127 -8.45 -1.09 6.12
CA LYS A 127 -9.92 -0.98 6.19
C LYS A 127 -10.53 -2.08 7.04
N GLY A 128 -9.95 -3.27 7.00
CA GLY A 128 -10.34 -4.39 7.83
C GLY A 128 -10.19 -4.09 9.32
N ILE A 129 -9.01 -3.63 9.73
CA ILE A 129 -8.73 -3.23 11.11
C ILE A 129 -9.61 -2.05 11.53
N LYS A 130 -9.81 -1.08 10.62
CA LYS A 130 -10.71 0.07 10.83
C LYS A 130 -12.14 -0.39 11.20
N ILE A 131 -12.71 -1.29 10.41
CA ILE A 131 -14.06 -1.81 10.64
C ILE A 131 -14.11 -2.62 11.95
N ALA A 132 -13.09 -3.44 12.22
CA ALA A 132 -13.00 -4.19 13.47
C ALA A 132 -12.93 -3.27 14.70
N SER A 133 -12.13 -2.20 14.62
CA SER A 133 -12.00 -1.16 15.64
C SER A 133 -13.31 -0.42 15.88
N GLN A 134 -13.99 0.00 14.80
CA GLN A 134 -15.30 0.64 14.89
C GLN A 134 -16.36 -0.27 15.52
N GLY A 135 -16.45 -1.52 15.05
CA GLY A 135 -17.40 -2.49 15.62
C GLY A 135 -17.13 -2.79 17.09
N LEU A 136 -15.85 -2.86 17.48
CA LEU A 136 -15.44 -3.04 18.87
C LEU A 136 -15.83 -1.83 19.74
N SER A 137 -15.64 -0.61 19.22
CA SER A 137 -16.02 0.63 19.89
C SER A 137 -17.53 0.79 20.06
N GLU A 138 -18.30 0.47 19.03
CA GLU A 138 -19.76 0.50 19.07
C GLU A 138 -20.32 -0.51 20.08
N CYS A 139 -19.81 -1.75 20.07
CA CYS A 139 -20.20 -2.77 21.03
C CYS A 139 -19.82 -2.37 22.46
N PHE A 140 -18.63 -1.81 22.67
CA PHE A 140 -18.20 -1.30 23.98
C PHE A 140 -19.15 -0.23 24.50
N ARG A 141 -19.46 0.79 23.68
CA ARG A 141 -20.36 1.88 24.06
C ARG A 141 -21.75 1.37 24.41
N ARG A 142 -22.29 0.44 23.61
CA ARG A 142 -23.59 -0.18 23.86
C ARG A 142 -23.60 -0.96 25.18
N ASP A 143 -22.61 -1.81 25.39
CA ASP A 143 -22.57 -2.69 26.55
C ASP A 143 -22.29 -1.92 27.84
N VAL A 144 -21.44 -0.88 27.81
CA VAL A 144 -21.22 0.03 28.96
C VAL A 144 -22.49 0.79 29.34
N THR A 145 -23.32 1.17 28.38
CA THR A 145 -24.58 1.87 28.66
C THR A 145 -25.60 0.94 29.32
N MET A 146 -25.53 -0.37 29.05
CA MET A 146 -26.42 -1.38 29.66
C MET A 146 -25.91 -1.86 31.02
N GLU A 147 -24.62 -2.21 31.13
CA GLU A 147 -24.03 -2.76 32.34
C GLU A 147 -22.58 -2.27 32.51
N CYS A 148 -22.36 -1.36 33.46
CA CYS A 148 -21.02 -0.85 33.76
C CYS A 148 -20.34 -1.75 34.81
N SER A 149 -19.61 -2.76 34.34
CA SER A 149 -18.85 -3.69 35.19
C SER A 149 -17.35 -3.63 34.89
N ALA A 150 -16.51 -3.63 35.93
CA ALA A 150 -15.05 -3.66 35.78
C ALA A 150 -14.56 -4.87 34.96
N LYS A 151 -15.28 -6.02 35.05
CA LYS A 151 -14.96 -7.23 34.27
C LYS A 151 -15.24 -7.05 32.77
N LEU A 152 -16.29 -6.29 32.42
CA LEU A 152 -16.63 -5.96 31.05
C LEU A 152 -15.55 -5.07 30.43
N ILE A 153 -15.17 -4.00 31.14
CA ILE A 153 -14.13 -3.06 30.70
C ILE A 153 -12.79 -3.79 30.51
N ALA A 154 -12.42 -4.69 31.43
CA ALA A 154 -11.20 -5.48 31.31
C ALA A 154 -11.20 -6.38 30.06
N ARG A 155 -12.35 -6.98 29.71
CA ARG A 155 -12.49 -7.84 28.52
C ARG A 155 -12.35 -7.05 27.21
N TYR A 156 -12.99 -5.88 27.13
CA TYR A 156 -12.86 -4.99 25.96
C TYR A 156 -11.43 -4.46 25.81
N ARG A 157 -10.75 -4.13 26.93
CA ARG A 157 -9.33 -3.76 26.92
C ARG A 157 -8.43 -4.89 26.40
N TYR A 158 -8.69 -6.13 26.78
CA TYR A 158 -7.95 -7.28 26.25
C TYR A 158 -8.18 -7.48 24.75
N LEU A 159 -9.44 -7.43 24.30
CA LEU A 159 -9.77 -7.55 22.87
C LEU A 159 -9.10 -6.46 22.03
N TRP A 160 -9.02 -5.26 22.62
CA TRP A 160 -8.38 -4.11 22.03
C TRP A 160 -6.86 -4.25 21.92
N LEU A 161 -6.19 -4.68 22.99
CA LEU A 161 -4.75 -4.95 22.97
C LEU A 161 -4.40 -5.95 21.86
N ASN A 162 -5.19 -7.01 21.71
CA ASN A 162 -5.03 -7.97 20.62
C ASN A 162 -5.20 -7.31 19.24
N LEU A 163 -6.13 -6.36 19.08
CA LEU A 163 -6.33 -5.63 17.82
C LEU A 163 -5.14 -4.72 17.49
N SER A 164 -4.60 -4.03 18.50
CA SER A 164 -3.39 -3.20 18.35
C SER A 164 -2.15 -4.04 18.04
N GLU A 165 -2.00 -5.20 18.66
CA GLU A 165 -0.93 -6.15 18.34
C GLU A 165 -1.02 -6.65 16.89
N LEU A 166 -2.25 -6.94 16.41
CA LEU A 166 -2.48 -7.30 15.01
C LEU A 166 -2.13 -6.16 14.05
N LEU A 167 -2.47 -4.92 14.38
CA LEU A 167 -2.10 -3.73 13.60
C LEU A 167 -0.59 -3.54 13.53
N GLN A 168 0.11 -3.64 14.67
CA GLN A 168 1.57 -3.54 14.71
C GLN A 168 2.24 -4.69 13.96
N SER A 169 1.73 -5.92 14.08
CA SER A 169 2.23 -7.07 13.34
C SER A 169 2.06 -6.88 11.83
N LEU A 170 0.90 -6.40 11.39
CA LEU A 170 0.64 -6.04 10.00
C LEU A 170 1.63 -4.96 9.53
N GLY A 171 1.74 -3.87 10.28
CA GLY A 171 2.65 -2.77 9.99
C GLY A 171 4.09 -3.25 9.84
N ASN A 172 4.59 -4.05 10.77
CA ASN A 172 5.96 -4.56 10.75
C ASN A 172 6.19 -5.57 9.60
N ALA A 173 5.23 -6.45 9.33
CA ALA A 173 5.31 -7.42 8.24
C ALA A 173 5.37 -6.73 6.86
N TYR A 174 4.61 -5.65 6.69
CA TYR A 174 4.53 -4.92 5.43
C TYR A 174 5.46 -3.70 5.36
N ALA A 175 6.08 -3.26 6.45
CA ALA A 175 6.96 -2.09 6.51
C ALA A 175 8.11 -2.16 5.51
N ARG A 176 8.76 -3.32 5.38
CA ARG A 176 9.82 -3.53 4.38
C ARG A 176 9.31 -3.40 2.94
N THR A 177 8.12 -3.93 2.68
CA THR A 177 7.50 -3.85 1.35
C THR A 177 7.07 -2.43 1.01
N TYR A 178 6.42 -1.72 1.94
CA TYR A 178 5.98 -0.34 1.71
C TYR A 178 7.11 0.67 1.69
N SER A 179 8.11 0.53 2.56
CA SER A 179 9.28 1.43 2.57
C SER A 179 9.99 1.41 1.21
N THR A 180 10.23 0.22 0.67
CA THR A 180 10.90 0.06 -0.62
C THR A 180 10.03 0.50 -1.79
N TYR A 181 8.72 0.26 -1.71
CA TYR A 181 7.72 0.81 -2.63
C TYR A 181 7.71 2.34 -2.65
N CYS A 182 7.75 3.00 -1.49
CA CYS A 182 7.75 4.46 -1.40
C CYS A 182 9.00 5.07 -2.04
N LEU A 183 10.17 4.46 -1.81
CA LEU A 183 11.42 4.88 -2.46
C LEU A 183 11.33 4.73 -3.99
N PHE A 184 10.76 3.62 -4.45
CA PHE A 184 10.56 3.40 -5.89
C PHE A 184 9.62 4.44 -6.50
N MET A 185 8.46 4.70 -5.88
CA MET A 185 7.51 5.71 -6.36
C MET A 185 8.11 7.12 -6.36
N PHE A 186 8.87 7.47 -5.31
CA PHE A 186 9.56 8.75 -5.25
C PHE A 186 10.60 8.93 -6.36
N ALA A 187 11.38 7.87 -6.66
CA ALA A 187 12.34 7.89 -7.76
C ALA A 187 11.65 8.07 -9.11
N ASN A 188 10.53 7.38 -9.38
CA ASN A 188 9.78 7.55 -10.63
C ASN A 188 9.18 8.96 -10.74
N ILE A 189 8.60 9.51 -9.67
CA ILE A 189 8.11 10.89 -9.66
C ILE A 189 9.25 11.87 -9.99
N THR A 190 10.43 11.67 -9.40
CA THR A 190 11.59 12.55 -9.63
C THR A 190 12.06 12.50 -11.08
N ILE A 191 12.17 11.29 -11.65
CA ILE A 191 12.57 11.11 -13.06
C ILE A 191 11.50 11.68 -13.99
N ALA A 192 10.21 11.45 -13.71
CA ALA A 192 9.10 11.96 -14.51
C ALA A 192 9.03 13.49 -14.50
N VAL A 193 9.15 14.11 -13.33
CA VAL A 193 9.19 15.58 -13.19
C VAL A 193 10.43 16.15 -13.86
N TYR A 194 11.58 15.50 -13.72
CA TYR A 194 12.81 15.95 -14.37
C TYR A 194 12.71 15.87 -15.91
N GLY A 195 12.18 14.77 -16.45
CA GLY A 195 11.91 14.64 -17.88
C GLY A 195 10.94 15.70 -18.39
N ALA A 196 9.88 15.98 -17.64
CA ALA A 196 8.89 16.98 -18.03
C ALA A 196 9.49 18.39 -18.04
N LEU A 197 10.30 18.72 -17.04
CA LEU A 197 10.99 20.02 -16.97
C LEU A 197 12.06 20.18 -18.06
N SER A 198 12.82 19.12 -18.38
CA SER A 198 13.84 19.16 -19.43
C SER A 198 13.23 19.47 -20.80
N GLU A 199 12.10 18.84 -21.13
CA GLU A 199 11.43 19.04 -22.41
C GLU A 199 10.86 20.47 -22.55
N ILE A 200 10.25 21.00 -21.47
CA ILE A 200 9.73 22.38 -21.42
C ILE A 200 10.87 23.39 -21.59
N VAL A 201 12.05 23.10 -21.03
CA VAL A 201 13.23 23.98 -21.14
C VAL A 201 13.80 23.96 -22.56
N ASP A 202 13.86 22.80 -23.21
CA ASP A 202 14.47 22.64 -24.53
C ASP A 202 13.55 23.10 -25.69
N HIS A 203 12.23 22.88 -25.59
CA HIS A 203 11.27 23.21 -26.66
C HIS A 203 10.37 24.41 -26.34
N GLY A 204 10.44 24.98 -25.14
CA GLY A 204 9.52 26.02 -24.66
C GLY A 204 8.17 25.44 -24.21
N PHE A 205 7.20 26.31 -23.87
CA PHE A 205 5.85 25.90 -23.41
C PHE A 205 4.97 25.37 -24.57
N GLY A 206 5.46 24.39 -25.32
CA GLY A 206 4.72 23.70 -26.36
C GLY A 206 4.29 22.34 -25.84
N PHE A 207 2.99 22.14 -25.59
CA PHE A 207 2.42 20.89 -25.11
C PHE A 207 2.76 19.72 -26.04
N SER A 208 3.90 19.06 -25.79
CA SER A 208 4.31 17.87 -26.51
C SER A 208 3.59 16.65 -25.92
N PHE A 209 3.24 15.66 -26.75
CA PHE A 209 2.59 14.43 -26.29
C PHE A 209 3.44 13.72 -25.21
N LYS A 210 4.77 13.79 -25.33
CA LYS A 210 5.71 13.20 -24.36
C LYS A 210 5.63 13.84 -22.97
N GLU A 211 5.56 15.17 -22.90
CA GLU A 211 5.43 15.91 -21.63
C GLU A 211 4.16 15.52 -20.89
N MET A 212 3.05 15.46 -21.64
CA MET A 212 1.75 15.08 -21.09
C MET A 212 1.78 13.63 -20.55
N GLY A 213 2.50 12.72 -21.21
CA GLY A 213 2.74 11.36 -20.70
C GLY A 213 3.48 11.33 -19.35
N LEU A 214 4.53 12.15 -19.19
CA LEU A 214 5.29 12.28 -17.94
C LEU A 214 4.47 12.90 -16.81
N PHE A 215 3.63 13.90 -17.12
CA PHE A 215 2.71 14.47 -16.12
C PHE A 215 1.68 13.44 -15.64
N VAL A 216 1.13 12.63 -16.55
CA VAL A 216 0.21 11.54 -16.19
C VAL A 216 0.90 10.51 -15.31
N ASP A 217 2.16 10.16 -15.59
CA ASP A 217 2.95 9.25 -14.74
C ASP A 217 3.22 9.84 -13.35
N ALA A 218 3.69 11.08 -13.27
CA ALA A 218 3.96 11.76 -12.02
C ALA A 218 2.69 11.89 -11.15
N ALA A 219 1.55 12.26 -11.76
CA ALA A 219 0.27 12.36 -11.07
C ALA A 219 -0.23 11.00 -10.55
N TYR A 220 -0.07 9.96 -11.37
CA TYR A 220 -0.44 8.59 -11.00
C TYR A 220 0.39 8.07 -9.82
N CYS A 221 1.71 8.16 -9.91
CA CYS A 221 2.64 7.74 -8.85
C CYS A 221 2.41 8.54 -7.56
N SER A 222 2.15 9.85 -7.67
CA SER A 222 1.84 10.71 -6.51
C SER A 222 0.54 10.31 -5.82
N THR A 223 -0.51 10.02 -6.59
CA THR A 223 -1.81 9.57 -6.04
C THR A 223 -1.65 8.28 -5.25
N LEU A 224 -0.91 7.32 -5.81
CA LEU A 224 -0.64 6.06 -5.12
C LEU A 224 0.23 6.23 -3.87
N LEU A 225 1.21 7.14 -3.89
CA LEU A 225 2.07 7.42 -2.75
C LEU A 225 1.33 8.11 -1.60
N ILE A 226 0.36 8.97 -1.88
CA ILE A 226 -0.44 9.67 -0.86
C ILE A 226 -1.47 8.72 -0.23
N TYR A 227 -2.04 7.81 -1.02
CA TYR A 227 -3.12 6.93 -0.57
C TYR A 227 -2.66 5.89 0.48
N THR A 228 -1.43 5.38 0.36
CA THR A 228 -0.89 4.36 1.26
C THR A 228 -0.71 4.83 2.72
N PRO A 229 -0.04 5.96 3.04
CA PRO A 229 0.09 6.45 4.41
C PRO A 229 -1.25 6.97 4.97
N ALA A 230 -2.10 7.58 4.14
CA ALA A 230 -3.41 8.08 4.59
C ALA A 230 -4.28 6.95 5.18
N SER A 231 -4.20 5.75 4.61
CA SER A 231 -4.89 4.57 5.10
C SER A 231 -4.40 4.12 6.48
N ASP A 232 -3.10 4.19 6.74
CA ASP A 232 -2.48 3.80 8.01
C ASP A 232 -2.79 4.81 9.13
N SER A 233 -2.57 6.10 8.87
CA SER A 233 -2.85 7.18 9.84
C SER A 233 -4.32 7.19 10.28
N CYS A 234 -5.25 6.88 9.37
CA CYS A 234 -6.67 6.78 9.71
C CYS A 234 -6.96 5.64 10.70
N VAL A 235 -6.27 4.51 10.57
CA VAL A 235 -6.45 3.37 11.48
C VAL A 235 -5.84 3.68 12.84
N CYS A 236 -4.62 4.20 12.89
CA CYS A 236 -3.97 4.60 14.14
C CYS A 236 -4.80 5.64 14.92
N LEU A 237 -5.32 6.65 14.24
CA LEU A 237 -6.16 7.67 14.88
C LEU A 237 -7.46 7.10 15.48
N GLN A 238 -8.10 6.14 14.81
CA GLN A 238 -9.25 5.45 15.39
C GLN A 238 -8.87 4.63 16.62
N VAL A 239 -7.68 4.04 16.59
CA VAL A 239 -7.16 3.27 17.70
C VAL A 239 -6.93 4.19 18.92
N ASP A 240 -6.22 5.28 18.73
CA ASP A 240 -5.90 6.21 19.82
C ASP A 240 -7.14 6.83 20.46
N HIS A 241 -8.15 7.20 19.65
CA HIS A 241 -9.39 7.78 20.16
C HIS A 241 -10.15 6.81 21.08
N PHE A 242 -10.13 5.51 20.78
CA PHE A 242 -10.79 4.52 21.62
C PHE A 242 -10.03 4.28 22.94
N ILE A 243 -8.70 4.31 22.92
CA ILE A 243 -7.87 4.24 24.15
C ILE A 243 -8.21 5.41 25.07
N GLN A 244 -8.24 6.63 24.55
CA GLN A 244 -8.61 7.81 25.34
C GLN A 244 -10.01 7.68 25.95
N ALA A 245 -10.98 7.13 25.21
CA ALA A 245 -12.33 6.91 25.73
C ALA A 245 -12.38 5.94 26.92
N ILE A 246 -11.51 4.92 26.96
CA ILE A 246 -11.39 3.99 28.09
C ILE A 246 -10.62 4.62 29.25
N GLU A 247 -9.55 5.36 28.98
CA GLU A 247 -8.76 6.02 30.02
C GLU A 247 -9.55 7.11 30.76
N MET A 248 -10.44 7.82 30.05
CA MET A 248 -11.35 8.80 30.65
C MET A 248 -12.47 8.17 31.51
N ASN A 249 -12.75 6.88 31.35
CA ASN A 249 -13.66 6.11 32.20
C ASN A 249 -12.90 4.94 32.84
N PRO A 250 -11.94 5.24 33.74
CA PRO A 250 -11.15 4.18 34.35
C PRO A 250 -12.10 3.25 35.10
N ALA A 251 -11.91 1.94 34.91
CA ALA A 251 -12.60 0.94 35.72
C ALA A 251 -12.28 1.23 37.19
N VAL A 252 -13.22 1.84 37.89
CA VAL A 252 -13.12 2.02 39.33
C VAL A 252 -13.16 0.59 39.88
N VAL A 253 -12.02 0.09 40.32
CA VAL A 253 -11.95 -1.16 41.08
C VAL A 253 -12.53 -0.82 42.46
N SER A 254 -13.86 -0.71 42.53
CA SER A 254 -14.59 -0.64 43.77
C SER A 254 -14.70 -2.08 44.28
N LEU A 255 -13.71 -2.47 45.08
CA LEU A 255 -13.82 -3.60 46.00
C LEU A 255 -14.87 -3.24 47.05
N LYS A 256 -16.17 -3.24 46.69
CA LYS A 256 -17.34 -3.09 47.58
C LYS A 256 -17.00 -2.44 48.95
N GLY A 257 -16.52 -1.21 48.94
CA GLY A 257 -16.25 -0.42 50.17
C GLY A 257 -15.04 -0.79 51.05
N TYR A 258 -14.01 -1.51 50.61
CA TYR A 258 -12.91 -1.94 51.52
C TYR A 258 -11.47 -1.48 51.26
N ALA A 259 -11.08 -0.86 50.13
CA ALA A 259 -9.76 -0.21 50.04
C ALA A 259 -9.58 0.73 48.84
N HIS A 260 -9.02 1.93 49.08
CA HIS A 260 -8.47 2.83 48.06
C HIS A 260 -7.02 2.43 47.75
N VAL A 261 -6.80 1.64 46.70
CA VAL A 261 -5.44 1.29 46.27
C VAL A 261 -4.89 2.43 45.42
N ASN A 262 -4.14 3.33 46.08
CA ASN A 262 -3.33 4.34 45.42
C ASN A 262 -2.12 3.65 44.78
N ARG A 263 -1.87 3.89 43.48
CA ARG A 263 -0.78 3.26 42.71
C ARG A 263 0.63 3.69 43.15
N GLU A 264 0.76 4.69 44.02
CA GLU A 264 2.07 5.16 44.51
C GLU A 264 2.73 4.25 45.56
N LEU A 265 2.04 3.20 46.03
CA LEU A 265 2.57 2.27 47.04
C LEU A 265 3.25 1.01 46.47
N LEU A 266 3.33 0.85 45.14
CA LEU A 266 3.98 -0.31 44.50
C LEU A 266 5.36 0.01 43.89
N THR A 267 5.89 1.22 44.12
CA THR A 267 7.24 1.62 43.67
C THR A 267 8.20 1.98 44.81
N SER A 268 7.85 1.69 46.07
CA SER A 268 8.74 1.77 47.22
C SER A 268 8.86 0.41 47.91
N GLY A 269 9.59 -0.49 47.25
CA GLY A 269 10.07 -1.76 47.77
C GLY A 269 11.32 -2.18 47.00
#